data_AF-A0A0B2VIB6-F1
#
_entry.id   AF-A0A0B2VIB6-F1
#
_cell.length_a   1.000
_cell.length_b   1.000
_cell.length_c   1.000
_cell.angle_alpha   90.00
_cell.angle_beta   90.00
_cell.angle_gamma   90.00
#
_symmetry.space_group_name_H-M   'P 1'
#
loop_
_entity.id
_entity.type
_entity.pdbx_description
1 polymer ?
#
loop_
_entity_poly.entity_id
_entity_poly.type
_entity_poly.pdbx_seq_one_letter_code
_entity_poly.pdbx_strand_id
1 'polypeptide(L)'
;MAGVDKPKETKRRSSSVRSTLRKSSSKRRKTIARRHFDVDSEDERASERNECVSTRWKCALCQQRSSRSILGDLFGPYFVHIPGKHWPSFLAKKPPHLNPEQKFVFDLWLHGMCALTAPDIQMWDNQLPALETKIVSFWKQHCVLCSKEGATIEVKGKLMHFPCAVMKGYKLDIPMEQISPNQEDN
;
A
#
# COMPACT_ATOMS: atom_id res chain seq x y z
N MET A 1 -1.36 -2.78 66.13
CA MET A 1 -2.80 -2.66 66.43
C MET A 1 -3.55 -3.54 65.46
N ALA A 2 -3.91 -4.73 65.92
CA ALA A 2 -4.63 -5.76 65.19
C ALA A 2 -6.07 -5.84 65.74
N GLY A 3 -7.00 -6.26 64.88
CA GLY A 3 -8.44 -6.30 65.12
C GLY A 3 -9.10 -5.62 63.93
N VAL A 4 -9.91 -6.28 63.11
CA VAL A 4 -11.16 -6.95 63.52
C VAL A 4 -11.48 -8.04 62.48
N ASP A 5 -11.89 -9.23 62.94
CA ASP A 5 -12.53 -10.23 62.08
C ASP A 5 -13.57 -11.07 62.85
N LYS A 6 -14.75 -11.22 62.21
CA LYS A 6 -15.93 -12.09 62.47
C LYS A 6 -16.91 -11.74 63.61
N PRO A 7 -18.24 -11.91 63.36
CA PRO A 7 -18.97 -13.21 63.37
C PRO A 7 -19.83 -13.43 62.09
N LYS A 8 -20.07 -14.63 61.51
CA LYS A 8 -20.77 -15.90 61.88
C LYS A 8 -22.32 -15.88 61.92
N GLU A 9 -22.89 -16.73 61.04
CA GLU A 9 -24.17 -17.49 61.13
C GLU A 9 -25.52 -16.75 60.90
N THR A 10 -26.58 -17.26 60.24
CA THR A 10 -27.17 -18.61 60.13
C THR A 10 -28.16 -18.75 58.94
N LYS A 11 -28.46 -20.01 58.58
CA LYS A 11 -29.44 -20.56 57.59
C LYS A 11 -30.92 -20.19 57.85
N ARG A 12 -31.79 -20.22 56.80
CA ARG A 12 -32.89 -21.22 56.61
C ARG A 12 -33.91 -20.93 55.46
N ARG A 13 -34.14 -21.97 54.64
CA ARG A 13 -35.41 -22.49 54.05
C ARG A 13 -36.30 -21.66 53.08
N SER A 14 -36.23 -22.08 51.80
CA SER A 14 -37.33 -22.62 50.95
C SER A 14 -38.78 -22.13 51.10
N SER A 15 -39.41 -21.63 50.02
CA SER A 15 -40.42 -22.39 49.25
C SER A 15 -41.06 -21.57 48.10
N SER A 16 -41.45 -22.34 47.08
CA SER A 16 -42.09 -22.04 45.79
C SER A 16 -43.39 -21.21 45.86
N VAL A 17 -43.58 -20.28 44.91
CA VAL A 17 -44.86 -20.13 44.18
C VAL A 17 -44.62 -19.65 42.75
N ARG A 18 -45.07 -20.44 41.76
CA ARG A 18 -45.24 -20.07 40.34
C ARG A 18 -46.40 -19.07 40.20
N SER A 19 -46.25 -18.07 39.35
CA SER A 19 -47.39 -17.59 38.56
C SER A 19 -46.94 -17.06 37.20
N THR A 20 -47.70 -17.51 36.20
CA THR A 20 -47.58 -17.31 34.77
C THR A 20 -48.14 -15.95 34.36
N LEU A 21 -47.49 -15.26 33.40
CA LEU A 21 -48.22 -14.32 32.55
C LEU A 21 -47.68 -14.33 31.12
N ARG A 22 -48.50 -14.89 30.23
CA ARG A 22 -48.40 -14.79 28.77
C ARG A 22 -48.76 -13.36 28.36
N LYS A 23 -47.95 -12.75 27.49
CA LYS A 23 -48.43 -11.72 26.56
C LYS A 23 -47.87 -11.98 25.17
N SER A 24 -48.80 -12.33 24.28
CA SER A 24 -48.63 -12.40 22.83
C SER A 24 -48.30 -11.03 22.27
N SER A 25 -47.35 -10.96 21.34
CA SER A 25 -47.22 -9.82 20.43
C SER A 25 -46.71 -10.31 19.09
N SER A 26 -47.66 -10.41 18.16
CA SER A 26 -47.47 -10.72 16.76
C SER A 26 -46.62 -9.61 16.12
N LYS A 27 -45.35 -9.89 15.80
CA LYS A 27 -44.52 -9.01 14.97
C LYS A 27 -44.46 -9.58 13.55
N ARG A 28 -45.34 -9.03 12.73
CA ARG A 28 -45.40 -9.13 11.27
C ARG A 28 -43.98 -8.94 10.69
N ARG A 29 -43.36 -10.02 10.20
CA ARG A 29 -42.10 -9.96 9.45
C ARG A 29 -42.35 -9.21 8.15
N LYS A 30 -41.83 -8.00 8.02
CA LYS A 30 -41.60 -7.38 6.71
C LYS A 30 -40.21 -7.81 6.26
N THR A 31 -40.17 -8.78 5.35
CA THR A 31 -38.99 -9.13 4.57
C THR A 31 -38.68 -7.95 3.67
N ILE A 32 -37.77 -7.08 4.12
CA ILE A 32 -37.10 -6.15 3.22
C ILE A 32 -36.03 -7.00 2.55
N ALA A 33 -36.19 -7.26 1.26
CA ALA A 33 -35.14 -7.81 0.43
C ALA A 33 -33.92 -6.89 0.58
N ARG A 34 -32.94 -7.33 1.37
CA ARG A 34 -31.61 -6.73 1.37
C ARG A 34 -31.10 -6.95 -0.05
N ARG A 35 -31.03 -5.86 -0.81
CA ARG A 35 -30.19 -5.80 -2.00
C ARG A 35 -28.81 -6.26 -1.54
N HIS A 36 -28.29 -7.31 -2.17
CA HIS A 36 -26.88 -7.66 -2.11
C HIS A 36 -26.11 -6.38 -2.44
N PHE A 37 -25.52 -5.78 -1.41
CA PHE A 37 -24.47 -4.79 -1.60
C PHE A 37 -23.19 -5.62 -1.66
N ASP A 38 -22.46 -5.50 -2.75
CA ASP A 38 -21.18 -6.16 -2.97
C ASP A 38 -20.20 -5.71 -1.87
N VAL A 39 -20.07 -6.51 -0.81
CA VAL A 39 -19.08 -6.38 0.27
C VAL A 39 -18.05 -7.50 0.09
N ASP A 40 -17.43 -7.58 -1.08
CA ASP A 40 -16.34 -8.52 -1.35
C ASP A 40 -15.03 -7.79 -1.72
N SER A 41 -15.09 -6.56 -2.24
CA SER A 41 -13.91 -5.91 -2.84
C SER A 41 -12.95 -5.24 -1.85
N GLU A 42 -13.42 -4.77 -0.69
CA GLU A 42 -12.60 -4.02 0.26
C GLU A 42 -11.85 -4.91 1.25
N ASP A 43 -12.39 -6.09 1.56
CA ASP A 43 -11.84 -7.03 2.54
C ASP A 43 -10.67 -7.86 1.94
N GLU A 44 -10.79 -8.30 0.69
CA GLU A 44 -9.69 -8.99 -0.04
C GLU A 44 -8.44 -8.10 -0.16
N ARG A 45 -8.64 -6.83 -0.54
CA ARG A 45 -7.58 -5.84 -0.67
C ARG A 45 -6.98 -5.43 0.68
N ALA A 46 -7.73 -5.61 1.78
CA ALA A 46 -7.22 -5.44 3.13
C ALA A 46 -6.35 -6.62 3.59
N SER A 47 -6.72 -7.84 3.21
CA SER A 47 -5.93 -9.05 3.47
C SER A 47 -4.57 -9.01 2.76
N GLU A 48 -4.52 -8.55 1.50
CA GLU A 48 -3.27 -8.39 0.73
C GLU A 48 -2.26 -7.45 1.40
N ARG A 49 -2.74 -6.41 2.11
CA ARG A 49 -1.86 -5.48 2.84
C ARG A 49 -1.14 -6.14 4.00
N ASN A 50 -1.72 -7.15 4.63
CA ASN A 50 -1.10 -7.86 5.76
C ASN A 50 -0.04 -8.88 5.33
N GLU A 51 -0.06 -9.31 4.07
CA GLU A 51 0.88 -10.30 3.53
C GLU A 51 1.94 -9.71 2.57
N CYS A 52 1.98 -8.37 2.44
CA CYS A 52 2.94 -7.72 1.57
C CYS A 52 4.36 -7.69 2.16
N VAL A 53 5.35 -7.80 1.28
CA VAL A 53 6.77 -7.63 1.61
C VAL A 53 7.04 -6.15 1.81
N SER A 54 7.21 -5.74 3.08
CA SER A 54 7.56 -4.37 3.39
C SER A 54 8.97 -3.99 2.93
N THR A 55 9.04 -2.94 2.12
CA THR A 55 10.24 -2.42 1.50
C THR A 55 10.84 -1.30 2.32
N ARG A 56 12.13 -1.07 2.11
CA ARG A 56 12.83 0.08 2.69
C ARG A 56 12.21 1.38 2.19
N TRP A 57 12.06 2.35 3.09
CA TRP A 57 11.63 3.73 2.80
C TRP A 57 12.62 4.47 1.89
N LYS A 58 12.56 4.19 0.59
CA LYS A 58 13.29 4.85 -0.50
C LYS A 58 12.60 4.59 -1.83
N CYS A 59 12.82 5.47 -2.79
CA CYS A 59 12.25 5.35 -4.12
C CYS A 59 12.68 4.05 -4.81
N ALA A 60 11.72 3.32 -5.37
CA ALA A 60 11.94 2.08 -6.11
C ALA A 60 12.70 2.27 -7.44
N LEU A 61 12.83 3.52 -7.91
CA LEU A 61 13.59 3.87 -9.11
C LEU A 61 14.98 4.42 -8.77
N CYS A 62 15.04 5.59 -8.11
CA CYS A 62 16.34 6.24 -7.85
C CYS A 62 17.06 5.78 -6.58
N GLN A 63 16.40 4.96 -5.74
CA GLN A 63 16.92 4.46 -4.47
C GLN A 63 17.29 5.53 -3.44
N GLN A 64 16.80 6.76 -3.61
CA GLN A 64 16.96 7.85 -2.64
C GLN A 64 15.78 7.88 -1.66
N ARG A 65 16.04 8.35 -0.43
CA ARG A 65 15.01 8.58 0.60
C ARG A 65 14.21 9.86 0.29
N SER A 66 13.15 10.09 1.04
CA SER A 66 12.43 11.36 1.09
C SER A 66 13.35 12.57 1.28
N SER A 67 12.92 13.72 0.76
CA SER A 67 13.53 15.03 0.97
C SER A 67 15.01 15.10 0.57
N ARG A 68 15.40 14.31 -0.43
CA ARG A 68 16.75 14.34 -1.02
C ARG A 68 16.74 15.19 -2.28
N SER A 69 17.59 16.22 -2.29
CA SER A 69 17.73 17.13 -3.43
C SER A 69 16.38 17.76 -3.79
N ILE A 70 16.05 17.82 -5.07
CA ILE A 70 14.82 18.42 -5.61
C ILE A 70 13.61 17.48 -5.65
N LEU A 71 13.71 16.27 -5.09
CA LEU A 71 12.74 15.19 -5.36
C LEU A 71 11.46 15.24 -4.53
N GLY A 72 11.43 16.06 -3.46
CA GLY A 72 10.33 16.08 -2.52
C GLY A 72 10.19 14.77 -1.73
N ASP A 73 8.96 14.45 -1.31
CA ASP A 73 8.65 13.26 -0.53
C ASP A 73 8.36 12.03 -1.41
N LEU A 74 8.33 10.85 -0.78
CA LEU A 74 7.89 9.61 -1.38
C LEU A 74 6.37 9.50 -1.29
N PHE A 75 5.74 9.05 -2.37
CA PHE A 75 4.31 8.74 -2.40
C PHE A 75 4.11 7.24 -2.70
N GLY A 76 3.01 6.70 -2.18
CA GLY A 76 2.74 5.27 -2.10
C GLY A 76 2.01 4.92 -0.79
N PRO A 77 1.96 3.63 -0.40
CA PRO A 77 2.56 2.50 -1.09
C PRO A 77 1.77 2.06 -2.34
N TYR A 78 2.50 1.68 -3.39
CA TYR A 78 1.95 1.00 -4.56
C TYR A 78 2.20 -0.49 -4.46
N PHE A 79 1.13 -1.27 -4.38
CA PHE A 79 1.22 -2.72 -4.30
C PHE A 79 1.42 -3.32 -5.69
N VAL A 80 2.49 -4.09 -5.88
CA VAL A 80 2.80 -4.77 -7.14
C VAL A 80 3.21 -6.22 -6.92
N HIS A 81 2.87 -7.09 -7.85
CA HIS A 81 3.27 -8.50 -7.82
C HIS A 81 4.58 -8.72 -8.56
N ILE A 82 5.58 -9.25 -7.86
CA ILE A 82 6.90 -9.51 -8.42
C ILE A 82 7.25 -10.99 -8.23
N PRO A 83 7.61 -11.72 -9.31
CA PRO A 83 8.15 -13.06 -9.21
C PRO A 83 9.46 -13.10 -8.41
N GLY A 84 9.70 -14.15 -7.63
CA GLY A 84 10.91 -14.31 -6.83
C GLY A 84 12.22 -14.19 -7.63
N LYS A 85 12.23 -14.59 -8.91
CA LYS A 85 13.39 -14.40 -9.79
C LYS A 85 13.81 -12.93 -10.00
N HIS A 86 12.93 -11.98 -9.72
CA HIS A 86 13.16 -10.53 -9.84
C HIS A 86 13.23 -9.84 -8.48
N TRP A 87 13.68 -10.54 -7.44
CA TRP A 87 13.75 -10.00 -6.08
C TRP A 87 14.59 -8.71 -5.97
N PRO A 88 14.00 -7.56 -5.59
CA PRO A 88 14.72 -6.29 -5.48
C PRO A 88 15.51 -6.22 -4.16
N SER A 89 16.73 -6.76 -4.16
CA SER A 89 17.59 -6.83 -2.96
C SER A 89 17.93 -5.45 -2.38
N PHE A 90 17.84 -4.41 -3.19
CA PHE A 90 18.02 -3.04 -2.71
C PHE A 90 16.84 -2.54 -1.88
N LEU A 91 15.62 -3.06 -2.08
CA LEU A 91 14.40 -2.68 -1.37
C LEU A 91 14.09 -3.60 -0.19
N ALA A 92 14.29 -4.91 -0.33
CA ALA A 92 13.94 -5.88 0.70
C ALA A 92 15.01 -6.96 0.87
N LYS A 93 15.16 -7.46 2.10
CA LYS A 93 16.08 -8.56 2.39
C LYS A 93 15.55 -9.84 1.74
N LYS A 94 16.37 -10.48 0.91
CA LYS A 94 16.01 -11.74 0.24
C LYS A 94 15.82 -12.85 1.27
N PRO A 95 14.69 -13.60 1.25
CA PRO A 95 14.52 -14.76 2.11
C PRO A 95 15.47 -15.89 1.70
N PRO A 96 15.85 -16.78 2.64
CA PRO A 96 16.85 -17.83 2.40
C PRO A 96 16.39 -18.86 1.36
N HIS A 97 15.10 -19.20 1.34
CA HIS A 97 14.52 -20.20 0.43
C HIS A 97 13.45 -19.57 -0.46
N LEU A 98 13.92 -18.78 -1.43
CA LEU A 98 13.04 -18.09 -2.37
C LEU A 98 12.69 -19.02 -3.55
N ASN A 99 11.40 -19.29 -3.75
CA ASN A 99 10.92 -19.90 -4.99
C ASN A 99 10.94 -18.86 -6.14
N PRO A 100 11.65 -19.10 -7.25
CA PRO A 100 11.76 -18.15 -8.36
C PRO A 100 10.44 -17.78 -9.03
N GLU A 101 9.47 -18.71 -9.08
CA GLU A 101 8.19 -18.52 -9.78
C GLU A 101 7.06 -18.06 -8.84
N GLN A 102 7.26 -18.12 -7.54
CA GLN A 102 6.31 -17.57 -6.58
C GLN A 102 6.25 -16.05 -6.73
N LYS A 103 5.04 -15.50 -6.82
CA LYS A 103 4.79 -14.06 -6.81
C LYS A 103 4.68 -13.55 -5.37
N PHE A 104 5.25 -12.38 -5.14
CA PHE A 104 5.20 -11.67 -3.86
C PHE A 104 4.63 -10.27 -4.10
N VAL A 105 3.80 -9.79 -3.19
CA VAL A 105 3.28 -8.42 -3.20
C VAL A 105 4.30 -7.52 -2.51
N PHE A 106 4.73 -6.42 -3.13
CA PHE A 106 5.65 -5.44 -2.55
C PHE A 106 4.96 -4.08 -2.40
N ASP A 107 5.27 -3.34 -1.34
CA ASP A 107 4.75 -1.98 -1.05
C ASP A 107 5.68 -0.88 -1.58
N LEU A 108 5.65 -0.59 -2.88
CA LEU A 108 6.61 0.31 -3.50
C LEU A 108 6.36 1.79 -3.19
N TRP A 109 7.46 2.53 -3.00
CA TRP A 109 7.48 3.98 -2.78
C TRP A 109 8.21 4.66 -3.94
N LEU A 110 7.73 5.81 -4.41
CA LEU A 110 8.31 6.54 -5.55
C LEU A 110 8.39 8.03 -5.25
N HIS A 111 9.33 8.75 -5.89
CA HIS A 111 9.30 10.22 -5.95
C HIS A 111 8.47 10.67 -7.14
N GLY A 112 7.67 11.74 -6.99
CA GLY A 112 6.71 12.17 -8.02
C GLY A 112 7.36 12.30 -9.39
N MET A 113 8.47 13.03 -9.42
CA MET A 113 9.24 13.22 -10.66
C MET A 113 9.89 11.94 -11.19
N CYS A 114 10.31 11.01 -10.33
CA CYS A 114 10.85 9.73 -10.80
C CYS A 114 9.77 8.88 -11.48
N ALA A 115 8.53 8.91 -10.99
CA ALA A 115 7.42 8.19 -11.62
C ALA A 115 6.96 8.89 -12.91
N LEU A 116 6.72 10.20 -12.87
CA LEU A 116 6.17 10.96 -13.99
C LEU A 116 7.13 11.11 -15.18
N THR A 117 8.44 10.96 -14.96
CA THR A 117 9.43 10.97 -16.04
C THR A 117 9.82 9.57 -16.51
N ALA A 118 9.30 8.52 -15.88
CA ALA A 118 9.54 7.16 -16.35
C ALA A 118 8.69 6.89 -17.62
N PRO A 119 9.27 6.31 -18.67
CA PRO A 119 8.56 6.04 -19.90
C PRO A 119 7.43 5.04 -19.64
N ASP A 120 6.27 5.26 -20.26
CA ASP A 120 5.07 4.44 -20.13
C ASP A 120 4.50 4.34 -18.71
N ILE A 121 4.92 5.19 -17.77
CA ILE A 121 4.28 5.37 -16.48
C ILE A 121 3.45 6.64 -16.53
N GLN A 122 2.15 6.50 -16.39
CA GLN A 122 1.21 7.61 -16.29
C GLN A 122 0.52 7.55 -14.92
N MET A 123 0.29 8.74 -14.35
CA MET A 123 -0.46 8.89 -13.11
C MET A 123 -1.88 9.29 -13.45
N TRP A 124 -2.84 8.43 -13.10
CA TRP A 124 -4.26 8.70 -13.24
C TRP A 124 -4.84 8.73 -11.83
N ASP A 125 -5.29 9.91 -11.40
CA ASP A 125 -5.60 10.22 -10.00
C ASP A 125 -4.44 9.83 -9.06
N ASN A 126 -4.68 8.84 -8.19
CA ASN A 126 -3.69 8.32 -7.24
C ASN A 126 -3.10 6.97 -7.67
N GLN A 127 -3.34 6.54 -8.91
CA GLN A 127 -2.90 5.24 -9.42
C GLN A 127 -1.80 5.35 -10.47
N LEU A 128 -0.98 4.28 -10.54
CA LEU A 128 0.04 4.09 -11.56
C LEU A 128 -0.22 2.73 -12.25
N PRO A 129 -1.21 2.64 -13.18
CA PRO A 129 -1.69 1.36 -13.70
C PRO A 129 -0.61 0.51 -14.37
N ALA A 130 0.35 1.17 -15.04
CA ALA A 130 1.46 0.50 -15.73
C ALA A 130 2.64 0.14 -14.81
N LEU A 131 2.60 0.49 -13.52
CA LEU A 131 3.75 0.29 -12.63
C LEU A 131 4.10 -1.19 -12.48
N GLU A 132 3.12 -2.05 -12.24
CA GLU A 132 3.35 -3.50 -12.05
C GLU A 132 4.03 -4.13 -13.27
N THR A 133 3.60 -3.76 -14.47
CA THR A 133 4.14 -4.34 -15.72
C THR A 133 5.52 -3.80 -16.07
N LYS A 134 5.83 -2.55 -15.68
CA LYS A 134 7.07 -1.86 -16.09
C LYS A 134 8.19 -1.93 -15.05
N ILE A 135 7.89 -2.00 -13.75
CA ILE A 135 8.89 -1.81 -12.68
C ILE A 135 10.10 -2.76 -12.80
N VAL A 136 9.86 -4.03 -13.13
CA VAL A 136 10.92 -5.03 -13.31
C VAL A 136 11.82 -4.69 -14.50
N SER A 137 11.28 -4.08 -15.56
CA SER A 137 12.07 -3.65 -16.72
C SER A 137 13.02 -2.50 -16.35
N PHE A 138 12.58 -1.57 -15.50
CA PHE A 138 13.41 -0.48 -15.01
C PHE A 138 14.52 -0.98 -14.08
N TRP A 139 14.26 -2.01 -13.27
CA TRP A 139 15.30 -2.59 -12.42
C TRP A 139 16.41 -3.32 -13.18
N LYS A 140 16.20 -3.65 -14.46
CA LYS A 140 17.28 -4.14 -15.34
C LYS A 140 18.16 -3.02 -15.86
N GLN A 141 17.68 -1.78 -15.84
CA GLN A 141 18.37 -0.61 -16.36
C GLN A 141 19.25 0.02 -15.28
N HIS A 142 20.48 0.35 -15.64
CA HIS A 142 21.48 0.88 -14.71
C HIS A 142 21.83 2.33 -15.06
N CYS A 143 21.91 3.18 -14.05
CA CYS A 143 22.28 4.58 -14.25
C CYS A 143 23.77 4.70 -14.54
N VAL A 144 24.14 5.37 -15.64
CA VAL A 144 25.55 5.57 -16.02
C VAL A 144 26.34 6.46 -15.04
N LEU A 145 25.68 7.15 -14.10
CA LEU A 145 26.33 8.05 -13.14
C LEU A 145 26.57 7.42 -11.76
N CYS A 146 25.65 6.57 -11.30
CA CYS A 146 25.76 5.96 -9.96
C CYS A 146 25.79 4.42 -9.99
N SER A 147 25.69 3.82 -11.17
CA SER A 147 25.69 2.37 -11.42
C SER A 147 24.58 1.58 -10.73
N LYS A 148 23.57 2.24 -10.15
CA LYS A 148 22.42 1.59 -9.51
C LYS A 148 21.29 1.34 -10.51
N GLU A 149 20.54 0.29 -10.23
CA GLU A 149 19.32 -0.14 -10.93
C GLU A 149 18.21 0.92 -10.85
N GLY A 150 17.22 0.83 -11.74
CA GLY A 150 16.03 1.69 -11.73
C GLY A 150 16.17 2.98 -12.51
N ALA A 151 17.18 3.08 -13.38
CA ALA A 151 17.29 4.20 -14.32
C ALA A 151 16.15 4.14 -15.32
N THR A 152 15.57 5.29 -15.65
CA THR A 152 14.38 5.37 -16.51
C THR A 152 14.48 6.44 -17.58
N ILE A 153 15.37 7.42 -17.40
CA ILE A 153 15.49 8.56 -18.32
C ILE A 153 16.64 8.29 -19.28
N GLU A 154 16.35 8.42 -20.57
CA GLU A 154 17.37 8.39 -21.60
C GLU A 154 17.79 9.80 -22.00
N VAL A 155 19.07 10.12 -21.83
CA VAL A 155 19.65 11.39 -22.27
C VAL A 155 20.84 11.09 -23.16
N LYS A 156 20.75 11.47 -24.45
CA LYS A 156 21.81 11.22 -25.45
C LYS A 156 22.23 9.73 -25.53
N GLY A 157 21.27 8.82 -25.53
CA GLY A 157 21.54 7.37 -25.59
C GLY A 157 22.03 6.75 -24.28
N LYS A 158 22.01 7.49 -23.17
CA LYS A 158 22.48 7.02 -21.86
C LYS A 158 21.34 7.02 -20.85
N LEU A 159 21.18 5.89 -20.15
CA LEU A 159 20.17 5.74 -19.11
C LEU A 159 20.64 6.33 -17.77
N MET A 160 19.78 7.13 -17.16
CA MET A 160 20.02 7.83 -15.91
C MET A 160 18.78 7.80 -15.01
N HIS A 161 18.99 7.95 -13.71
CA HIS A 161 17.90 8.36 -12.82
C HIS A 161 17.58 9.84 -13.03
N PHE A 162 16.32 10.24 -12.83
CA PHE A 162 15.90 11.63 -12.79
C PHE A 162 16.82 12.55 -11.96
N PRO A 163 17.06 12.28 -10.65
CA PRO A 163 17.93 13.15 -9.86
C PRO A 163 19.37 13.19 -10.38
N CYS A 164 19.87 12.08 -10.94
CA CYS A 164 21.24 12.02 -11.46
C CYS A 164 21.38 12.89 -12.72
N ALA A 165 20.38 12.88 -13.61
CA ALA A 165 20.37 13.73 -14.78
C ALA A 165 20.30 15.23 -14.40
N VAL A 166 19.43 15.59 -13.46
CA VAL A 166 19.31 16.98 -12.98
C VAL A 166 20.60 17.46 -12.32
N MET A 167 21.21 16.66 -11.43
CA MET A 167 22.48 17.02 -10.80
C MET A 167 23.63 17.20 -11.80
N LYS A 168 23.58 16.49 -12.94
CA LYS A 168 24.57 16.65 -14.02
C LYS A 168 24.32 17.88 -14.89
N GLY A 169 23.21 18.59 -14.68
CA GLY A 169 22.83 19.81 -15.40
C GLY A 169 21.99 19.57 -16.66
N TYR A 170 21.42 18.37 -16.83
CA TYR A 170 20.50 18.14 -17.93
C TYR A 170 19.15 18.81 -17.66
N LYS A 171 18.64 19.50 -18.69
CA LYS A 171 17.26 19.97 -18.72
C LYS A 171 16.40 18.84 -19.25
N LEU A 172 15.45 18.39 -18.45
CA LEU A 172 14.50 17.36 -18.81
C LEU A 172 13.19 18.05 -19.14
N ASP A 173 12.63 17.76 -20.31
CA ASP A 173 11.30 18.25 -20.67
C ASP A 173 10.30 17.44 -19.84
N ILE A 174 9.90 17.99 -18.70
CA ILE A 174 8.88 17.39 -17.84
C ILE A 174 7.53 17.76 -18.46
N PRO A 175 6.75 16.79 -18.98
CA PRO A 175 5.44 17.08 -19.53
C PRO A 175 4.52 17.57 -18.40
N MET A 176 4.27 18.88 -18.37
CA MET A 176 3.33 19.54 -17.45
C MET A 176 1.87 19.45 -17.95
N GLU A 177 1.61 18.86 -19.13
CA GLU A 177 0.31 18.87 -19.80
C GLU A 177 -0.72 17.86 -19.26
N GLN A 178 -0.60 17.38 -18.01
CA GLN A 178 -1.56 16.43 -17.42
C GLN A 178 -2.25 16.94 -16.15
N ILE A 179 -2.15 18.24 -15.87
CA ILE A 179 -3.01 18.90 -14.88
C ILE A 179 -4.03 19.72 -15.68
N SER A 180 -5.12 19.09 -16.10
CA SER A 180 -6.30 19.84 -16.52
C SER A 180 -6.81 20.58 -15.28
N PRO A 181 -6.87 21.93 -15.27
CA PRO A 181 -7.67 22.61 -14.26
C PRO A 181 -9.10 22.13 -14.47
N ASN A 182 -9.70 21.53 -13.45
CA ASN A 182 -11.13 21.25 -13.41
C ASN A 182 -11.84 22.52 -13.88
N GLN A 183 -12.55 22.44 -15.00
CA GLN A 183 -13.51 23.48 -15.37
C GLN A 183 -14.57 23.44 -14.27
N GLU A 184 -14.59 24.49 -13.45
CA GLU A 184 -15.69 24.76 -12.54
C GLU A 184 -16.92 25.01 -13.42
N ASP A 185 -17.82 24.01 -13.48
CA ASP A 185 -19.14 24.19 -14.06
C ASP A 185 -19.96 25.13 -13.16
N ASN A 186 -20.38 26.21 -13.81
CA ASN A 186 -21.18 27.35 -13.36
C ASN A 186 -22.54 26.98 -12.77
#